data_AF-A0A381VHG4-F1
#
_entry.id   AF-A0A381VHG4-F1
#
_cell.length_a   1.000
_cell.length_b   1.000
_cell.length_c   1.000
_cell.angle_alpha   90.00
_cell.angle_beta   90.00
_cell.angle_gamma   90.00
#
_symmetry.space_group_name_H-M   'P 1'
#
loop_
_entity.id
_entity.type
_entity.pdbx_description
1 polymer ?
#
loop_
_entity_poly.entity_id
_entity_poly.type
_entity_poly.pdbx_seq_one_letter_code
_entity_poly.pdbx_strand_id
1 'polypeptide(L)'
;MKHFTKILTAFSFTSFVLSQIVVGGNVTDLTTGKPIVGAKVVVEGTSISAITDSDGFYRLTGKLPITWEKSATISVSMSNYQSKTGSAGMYVGMAEPYINVNFSMTLLKDVIAKPKLVGININTLVRKKDGLYYEPGADKPYTGKVSKTYDNGHIRRISNINDGMINTRQWQSFYRNGKKQTESTPKNGLIVRTTWSPDGKEKSEMIWKGGEMWDGKDVSWYINGQKEAEHIYKNGKFISEKFWDEDGNELEL
;
A
#
# COMPACT_ATOMS: atom_id res chain seq x y z
N MET A 1 60.40 -21.71 -44.42
CA MET A 1 59.29 -22.31 -43.64
C MET A 1 59.24 -21.57 -42.31
N LYS A 2 58.18 -20.85 -41.90
CA LYS A 2 56.74 -21.04 -42.08
C LYS A 2 56.03 -19.67 -42.20
N HIS A 3 55.01 -19.61 -43.05
CA HIS A 3 54.10 -18.48 -43.22
C HIS A 3 53.19 -18.32 -41.98
N PHE A 4 53.03 -17.11 -41.48
CA PHE A 4 51.98 -16.76 -40.51
C PHE A 4 50.89 -15.96 -41.24
N THR A 5 49.85 -16.67 -41.65
CA THR A 5 48.63 -16.09 -42.25
C THR A 5 47.80 -15.45 -41.15
N LYS A 6 47.57 -14.13 -41.24
CA LYS A 6 46.62 -13.41 -40.39
C LYS A 6 45.20 -13.83 -40.79
N ILE A 7 44.51 -14.56 -39.93
CA ILE A 7 43.07 -14.80 -40.07
C ILE A 7 42.36 -13.64 -39.36
N LEU A 8 41.81 -12.72 -40.14
CA LEU A 8 40.92 -11.67 -39.64
C LEU A 8 39.50 -12.25 -39.61
N THR A 9 39.12 -12.85 -38.49
CA THR A 9 37.74 -13.34 -38.29
C THR A 9 36.84 -12.15 -37.99
N ALA A 10 36.11 -11.67 -38.99
CA ALA A 10 35.06 -10.68 -38.79
C ALA A 10 33.86 -11.34 -38.10
N PHE A 11 33.66 -11.06 -36.81
CA PHE A 11 32.40 -11.36 -36.12
C PHE A 11 31.34 -10.37 -36.62
N SER A 12 30.46 -10.85 -37.50
CA SER A 12 29.20 -10.17 -37.80
C SER A 12 28.32 -10.27 -36.56
N PHE A 13 28.25 -9.18 -35.79
CA PHE A 13 27.16 -9.01 -34.83
C PHE A 13 25.92 -8.65 -35.63
N THR A 14 25.01 -9.62 -35.79
CA THR A 14 23.63 -9.30 -36.12
C THR A 14 23.13 -8.36 -35.03
N SER A 15 22.77 -7.15 -35.44
CA SER A 15 22.21 -6.13 -34.57
C SER A 15 20.87 -6.62 -34.04
N PHE A 16 20.87 -7.17 -32.81
CA PHE A 16 19.64 -7.35 -32.05
C PHE A 16 19.10 -5.94 -31.79
N VAL A 17 17.92 -5.64 -32.34
CA VAL A 17 17.13 -4.52 -31.85
C VAL A 17 16.67 -4.92 -30.45
N LEU A 18 17.37 -4.46 -29.42
CA LEU A 18 16.91 -4.60 -28.05
C LEU A 18 15.55 -3.89 -27.97
N SER A 19 14.50 -4.63 -27.60
CA SER A 19 13.22 -4.03 -27.27
C SER A 19 13.47 -2.98 -26.19
N GLN A 20 13.12 -1.73 -26.49
CA GLN A 20 13.32 -0.62 -25.57
C GLN A 20 12.55 -0.86 -24.28
N ILE A 21 13.19 -0.63 -23.14
CA ILE A 21 12.52 -0.69 -21.83
C ILE A 21 11.39 0.33 -21.82
N VAL A 22 10.22 -0.11 -21.39
CA VAL A 22 9.03 0.69 -21.19
C VAL A 22 8.73 0.71 -19.70
N VAL A 23 8.43 1.88 -19.16
CA VAL A 23 7.91 2.02 -17.79
C VAL A 23 6.49 2.55 -17.89
N GLY A 24 5.54 1.90 -17.22
CA GLY A 24 4.16 2.37 -17.22
C GLY A 24 3.40 1.90 -15.99
N GLY A 25 2.19 2.41 -15.82
CA GLY A 25 1.34 2.11 -14.67
C GLY A 25 0.22 3.12 -14.53
N ASN A 26 -0.49 3.03 -13.41
CA ASN A 26 -1.62 3.89 -13.10
C ASN A 26 -1.28 4.93 -12.03
N VAL A 27 -1.85 6.12 -12.17
CA VAL A 27 -1.83 7.18 -11.16
C VAL A 27 -3.25 7.33 -10.62
N THR A 28 -3.44 7.09 -9.32
CA THR A 28 -4.75 7.16 -8.67
C THR A 28 -4.77 8.14 -7.50
N ASP A 29 -5.95 8.64 -7.15
CA ASP A 29 -6.17 9.38 -5.93
C ASP A 29 -6.21 8.39 -4.75
N LEU A 30 -5.37 8.61 -3.74
CA LEU A 30 -5.22 7.71 -2.61
C LEU A 30 -6.50 7.58 -1.76
N THR A 31 -7.33 8.62 -1.75
CA THR A 31 -8.54 8.67 -0.91
C THR A 31 -9.71 7.95 -1.55
N THR A 32 -9.86 8.09 -2.86
CA THR A 32 -11.01 7.63 -3.64
C THR A 32 -10.71 6.42 -4.51
N GLY A 33 -9.43 6.07 -4.70
CA GLY A 33 -8.98 5.03 -5.62
C GLY A 33 -9.18 5.38 -7.11
N LYS A 34 -9.77 6.54 -7.43
CA LYS A 34 -10.08 6.90 -8.82
C LYS A 34 -8.82 7.29 -9.61
N PRO A 35 -8.82 7.06 -10.94
CA PRO A 35 -7.80 7.59 -11.83
C PRO A 35 -7.56 9.09 -11.69
N ILE A 36 -6.29 9.51 -11.69
CA ILE A 36 -5.90 10.91 -11.84
C ILE A 36 -5.56 11.14 -13.30
N VAL A 37 -6.48 11.77 -14.03
CA VAL A 37 -6.31 12.17 -15.43
C VAL A 37 -5.45 13.44 -15.52
N GLY A 38 -4.52 13.49 -16.48
CA GLY A 38 -3.69 14.68 -16.71
C GLY A 38 -2.48 14.83 -15.77
N ALA A 39 -2.19 13.84 -14.94
CA ALA A 39 -0.99 13.84 -14.10
C ALA A 39 0.27 13.73 -14.97
N LYS A 40 1.24 14.60 -14.71
CA LYS A 40 2.53 14.59 -15.40
C LYS A 40 3.48 13.62 -14.71
N VAL A 41 3.96 12.63 -15.46
CA VAL A 41 4.95 11.63 -15.02
C VAL A 41 6.26 11.89 -15.74
N VAL A 42 7.38 11.97 -15.00
CA VAL A 42 8.69 12.36 -15.53
C VAL A 42 9.76 11.40 -15.04
N VAL A 43 10.68 11.02 -15.94
CA VAL A 43 11.93 10.36 -15.57
C VAL A 43 12.93 11.44 -15.16
N GLU A 44 13.28 11.49 -13.88
CA GLU A 44 14.12 12.54 -13.32
C GLU A 44 15.50 12.60 -14.01
N GLY A 45 15.97 13.81 -14.28
CA GLY A 45 17.22 14.04 -15.01
C GLY A 45 17.14 13.83 -16.52
N THR A 46 15.95 13.64 -17.08
CA THR A 46 15.74 13.54 -18.54
C THR A 46 14.56 14.39 -19.01
N SER A 47 14.37 14.47 -20.33
CA SER A 47 13.16 15.04 -20.95
C SER A 47 12.02 14.04 -21.14
N ILE A 48 12.22 12.77 -20.76
CA ILE A 48 11.22 11.72 -20.95
C ILE A 48 10.09 11.92 -19.94
N SER A 49 8.88 12.08 -20.48
CA SER A 49 7.68 12.29 -19.69
C SER A 49 6.44 11.76 -20.40
N ALA A 50 5.37 11.56 -19.63
CA ALA A 50 4.05 11.20 -20.11
C ALA A 50 3.00 11.98 -19.32
N ILE A 51 1.79 12.01 -19.85
CA ILE A 51 0.59 12.53 -19.17
C ILE A 51 -0.38 11.38 -19.08
N THR A 52 -1.02 11.22 -17.92
CA THR A 52 -2.01 10.16 -17.73
C THR A 52 -3.27 10.39 -18.55
N ASP A 53 -3.82 9.31 -19.10
CA ASP A 53 -5.07 9.30 -19.86
C ASP A 53 -6.31 9.26 -18.95
N SER A 54 -7.49 9.00 -19.53
CA SER A 54 -8.78 8.93 -18.81
C SER A 54 -8.83 7.85 -17.74
N ASP A 55 -8.03 6.79 -17.91
CA ASP A 55 -7.94 5.66 -16.99
C ASP A 55 -6.80 5.86 -15.98
N GLY A 56 -6.12 7.02 -16.04
CA GLY A 56 -5.00 7.35 -15.16
C GLY A 56 -3.73 6.61 -15.55
N PHE A 57 -3.72 5.94 -16.70
CA PHE A 57 -2.61 5.17 -17.19
C PHE A 57 -1.57 6.07 -17.84
N TYR A 58 -0.29 5.76 -17.62
CA TYR A 58 0.81 6.41 -18.31
C TYR A 58 1.79 5.39 -18.87
N ARG A 59 2.50 5.79 -19.93
CA ARG A 59 3.56 4.99 -20.55
C ARG A 59 4.74 5.87 -20.93
N LEU A 60 5.89 5.62 -20.32
CA LEU A 60 7.16 6.26 -20.62
C LEU A 60 7.93 5.40 -21.64
N THR A 61 8.21 6.00 -22.79
CA THR A 61 8.96 5.41 -23.89
C THR A 61 10.24 6.22 -24.16
N GLY A 62 11.16 5.68 -24.96
CA GLY A 62 12.44 6.32 -25.24
C GLY A 62 13.60 5.70 -24.47
N LYS A 63 14.79 6.29 -24.61
CA LYS A 63 16.03 5.74 -24.02
C LYS A 63 16.07 6.03 -22.52
N LEU A 64 15.33 5.23 -21.75
CA LEU A 64 15.32 5.32 -20.30
C LEU A 64 16.71 5.04 -19.72
N PRO A 65 17.16 5.78 -18.69
CA PRO A 65 18.47 5.62 -18.07
C PRO A 65 18.50 4.42 -17.10
N ILE A 66 18.02 3.27 -17.57
CA ILE A 66 17.91 2.03 -16.80
C ILE A 66 18.91 1.02 -17.34
N THR A 67 19.70 0.43 -16.44
CA THR A 67 20.61 -0.67 -16.72
C THR A 67 20.53 -1.70 -15.59
N TRP A 68 21.22 -2.83 -15.71
CA TRP A 68 21.35 -3.81 -14.62
C TRP A 68 21.93 -3.23 -13.33
N GLU A 69 22.67 -2.13 -13.41
CA GLU A 69 23.32 -1.49 -12.26
C GLU A 69 22.64 -0.17 -11.84
N LYS A 70 21.68 0.32 -12.62
CA LYS A 70 21.10 1.66 -12.42
C LYS A 70 19.59 1.65 -12.62
N SER A 71 18.86 2.09 -11.58
CA SER A 71 17.44 2.41 -11.66
C SER A 71 17.21 3.86 -12.08
N ALA A 72 16.04 4.11 -12.65
CA ALA A 72 15.52 5.44 -12.91
C ALA A 72 14.58 5.87 -11.78
N THR A 73 14.69 7.12 -11.35
CA THR A 73 13.68 7.75 -10.49
C THR A 73 12.58 8.34 -11.35
N ILE A 74 11.34 7.97 -11.05
CA ILE A 74 10.14 8.44 -11.73
C ILE A 74 9.39 9.34 -10.76
N SER A 75 9.10 10.57 -11.17
CA SER A 75 8.26 11.49 -10.39
C SER A 75 6.89 11.66 -11.04
N VAL A 76 5.86 11.85 -10.21
CA VAL A 76 4.51 12.17 -10.66
C VAL A 76 4.03 13.45 -9.97
N SER A 77 3.36 14.30 -10.72
CA SER A 77 2.85 15.60 -10.27
C SER A 77 1.49 15.91 -10.90
N MET A 78 0.62 16.54 -10.12
CA MET A 78 -0.69 17.04 -10.56
C MET A 78 -1.08 18.22 -9.67
N SER A 79 -1.72 19.23 -10.26
CA SER A 79 -2.20 20.40 -9.52
C SER A 79 -3.07 19.97 -8.33
N ASN A 80 -2.83 20.58 -7.17
CA ASN A 80 -3.49 20.26 -5.89
C ASN A 80 -3.20 18.87 -5.30
N TYR A 81 -2.24 18.10 -5.84
CA TYR A 81 -1.77 16.85 -5.24
C TYR A 81 -0.34 16.99 -4.72
N GLN A 82 -0.02 16.22 -3.68
CA GLN A 82 1.36 16.00 -3.25
C GLN A 82 2.07 15.10 -4.24
N SER A 83 3.15 15.62 -4.84
CA SER A 83 4.01 14.87 -5.75
C SER A 83 4.61 13.63 -5.07
N LYS A 84 4.84 12.60 -5.87
CA LYS A 84 5.50 11.37 -5.41
C LYS A 84 6.62 10.95 -6.34
N THR A 85 7.51 10.14 -5.81
CA THR A 85 8.56 9.49 -6.57
C THR A 85 8.50 7.97 -6.38
N GLY A 86 8.96 7.25 -7.39
CA GLY A 86 9.08 5.80 -7.44
C GLY A 86 10.34 5.43 -8.22
N SER A 87 10.73 4.16 -8.18
CA SER A 87 11.93 3.69 -8.86
C SER A 87 11.58 2.59 -9.86
N ALA A 88 12.13 2.70 -11.06
CA ALA A 88 12.07 1.67 -12.09
C ALA A 88 13.47 1.08 -12.31
N GLY A 89 13.62 -0.22 -12.09
CA GLY A 89 14.89 -0.93 -12.25
C GLY A 89 14.68 -2.34 -12.79
N MET A 90 15.73 -2.91 -13.38
CA MET A 90 15.73 -4.30 -13.85
C MET A 90 15.92 -5.26 -12.67
N TYR A 91 15.36 -6.46 -12.77
CA TYR A 91 15.59 -7.55 -11.82
C TYR A 91 15.89 -8.86 -12.55
N VAL A 92 16.57 -9.78 -11.87
CA VAL A 92 16.95 -11.08 -12.43
C VAL A 92 15.70 -11.87 -12.80
N GLY A 93 15.66 -12.43 -14.02
CA GLY A 93 14.52 -13.19 -14.53
C GLY A 93 13.44 -12.35 -15.22
N MET A 94 13.67 -11.05 -15.43
CA MET A 94 12.77 -10.21 -16.22
C MET A 94 12.73 -10.67 -17.69
N ALA A 95 11.58 -11.21 -18.11
CA ALA A 95 11.37 -11.74 -19.46
C ALA A 95 10.95 -10.67 -20.48
N GLU A 96 10.25 -9.63 -20.03
CA GLU A 96 9.71 -8.57 -20.88
C GLU A 96 10.28 -7.20 -20.49
N PRO A 97 10.48 -6.29 -21.45
CA PRO A 97 11.04 -4.96 -21.20
C PRO A 97 10.06 -4.00 -20.49
N TYR A 98 8.95 -4.47 -19.91
CA TYR A 98 7.92 -3.62 -19.29
C TYR A 98 8.04 -3.62 -17.76
N ILE A 99 8.27 -2.44 -17.17
CA ILE A 99 8.35 -2.24 -15.72
C ILE A 99 7.07 -1.53 -15.26
N ASN A 100 6.30 -2.19 -14.39
CA ASN A 100 5.12 -1.60 -13.79
C ASN A 100 5.48 -0.73 -12.58
N VAL A 101 5.07 0.55 -12.59
CA VAL A 101 5.22 1.47 -11.47
C VAL A 101 3.90 2.22 -11.28
N ASN A 102 3.19 1.94 -10.19
CA ASN A 102 1.92 2.63 -9.88
C ASN A 102 2.14 3.72 -8.83
N PHE A 103 1.34 4.78 -8.93
CA PHE A 103 1.34 5.88 -7.97
C PHE A 103 -0.06 6.08 -7.39
N SER A 104 -0.13 6.33 -6.09
CA SER A 104 -1.35 6.86 -5.46
C SER A 104 -1.04 8.18 -4.76
N MET A 105 -1.61 9.28 -5.23
CA MET A 105 -1.33 10.64 -4.79
C MET A 105 -2.41 11.16 -3.83
N THR A 106 -2.04 12.06 -2.92
CA THR A 106 -2.96 12.67 -1.95
C THR A 106 -3.20 14.12 -2.31
N LEU A 107 -4.45 14.60 -2.26
CA LEU A 107 -4.73 16.03 -2.41
C LEU A 107 -4.03 16.85 -1.32
N LEU A 108 -3.45 18.00 -1.65
CA LEU A 108 -2.72 18.87 -0.72
C LEU A 108 -3.56 19.27 0.50
N LYS A 109 -4.88 19.47 0.32
CA LYS A 109 -5.82 19.76 1.43
C LYS A 109 -5.95 18.59 2.42
N ASP A 110 -5.72 17.37 1.94
CA ASP A 110 -5.80 16.11 2.70
C ASP A 110 -4.41 15.66 3.19
N VAL A 111 -3.34 16.34 2.76
CA VAL A 111 -2.02 16.24 3.38
C VAL A 111 -2.09 16.96 4.73
N ILE A 112 -2.70 16.31 5.71
CA ILE A 112 -2.66 16.78 7.08
C ILE A 112 -1.17 16.78 7.48
N ALA A 113 -0.65 17.95 7.87
CA ALA A 113 0.68 18.06 8.45
C ALA A 113 0.86 16.94 9.47
N LYS A 114 1.88 16.08 9.27
CA LYS A 114 2.17 14.83 10.01
C LYS A 114 1.16 14.57 11.14
N PRO A 115 0.21 13.64 10.99
CA PRO A 115 -0.88 13.52 11.95
C PRO A 115 -0.31 13.44 13.36
N LYS A 116 -0.81 14.33 14.23
CA LYS A 116 -0.43 14.36 15.63
C LYS A 116 -0.67 12.97 16.19
N LEU A 117 0.41 12.29 16.57
CA LEU A 117 0.33 10.95 17.12
C LEU A 117 -0.61 10.96 18.33
N VAL A 118 -1.39 9.89 18.46
CA VAL A 118 -2.16 9.63 19.66
C VAL A 118 -1.29 8.76 20.56
N GLY A 119 -0.65 9.39 21.55
CA GLY A 119 0.41 8.77 22.34
C GLY A 119 1.75 8.73 21.61
N ILE A 120 2.62 7.76 21.94
CA ILE A 120 3.94 7.60 21.29
C ILE A 120 3.87 6.66 20.10
N ASN A 121 4.86 6.71 19.21
CA ASN A 121 4.96 5.73 18.13
C ASN A 121 5.40 4.37 18.72
N ILE A 122 4.62 3.31 18.54
CA ILE A 122 4.95 1.98 19.09
C ILE A 122 6.33 1.47 18.64
N ASN A 123 6.82 1.90 17.47
CA ASN A 123 8.13 1.51 16.96
C ASN A 123 9.30 2.13 17.76
N THR A 124 9.06 3.11 18.64
CA THR A 124 10.08 3.65 19.55
C THR A 124 10.21 2.84 20.84
N LEU A 125 9.27 1.91 21.10
CA LEU A 125 9.32 1.03 22.25
C LEU A 125 10.20 -0.19 21.96
N VAL A 126 10.89 -0.66 22.99
CA VAL A 126 11.69 -1.88 22.97
C VAL A 126 10.85 -3.02 23.53
N ARG A 127 10.73 -4.11 22.78
CA ARG A 127 10.17 -5.37 23.29
C ARG A 127 11.29 -6.19 23.92
N LYS A 128 11.28 -6.38 25.24
CA LYS A 128 12.31 -7.14 25.96
C LYS A 128 12.06 -8.65 25.90
N LYS A 129 12.97 -9.45 26.48
CA LYS A 129 12.91 -10.93 26.49
C LYS A 129 11.68 -11.50 27.19
N ASP A 130 11.09 -10.76 28.12
CA ASP A 130 9.82 -11.06 28.78
C ASP A 130 8.59 -10.89 27.87
N GLY A 131 8.78 -10.33 26.67
CA GLY A 131 7.73 -10.08 25.70
C GLY A 131 6.95 -8.79 25.94
N LEU A 132 7.30 -8.00 26.95
CA LEU A 132 6.66 -6.75 27.32
C LEU A 132 7.32 -5.56 26.61
N TYR A 133 6.54 -4.50 26.40
CA TYR A 133 7.01 -3.24 25.82
C TYR A 133 7.53 -2.28 26.89
N TYR A 134 8.66 -1.63 26.59
CA TYR A 134 9.34 -0.66 27.44
C TYR A 134 9.77 0.55 26.63
N GLU A 135 9.82 1.73 27.26
CA GLU A 135 10.60 2.83 26.69
C GLU A 135 12.10 2.49 26.72
N PRO A 136 12.92 3.03 25.79
CA PRO A 136 14.36 2.83 25.81
C PRO A 136 14.97 3.22 27.16
N GLY A 137 15.66 2.28 27.81
CA GLY A 137 16.28 2.49 29.12
C GLY A 137 15.33 2.42 30.33
N ALA A 138 14.03 2.19 30.12
CA ALA A 138 13.09 2.07 31.24
C ALA A 138 13.19 0.71 31.95
N ASP A 139 13.12 0.73 33.28
CA ASP A 139 13.09 -0.47 34.12
C ASP A 139 11.68 -1.04 34.29
N LYS A 140 10.65 -0.22 34.06
CA LYS A 140 9.24 -0.61 34.20
C LYS A 140 8.56 -0.75 32.84
N PRO A 141 7.65 -1.72 32.67
CA PRO A 141 6.87 -1.85 31.44
C PRO A 141 6.09 -0.58 31.12
N TYR A 142 5.94 -0.29 29.83
CA TYR A 142 5.22 0.88 29.35
C TYR A 142 3.71 0.75 29.59
N THR A 143 3.08 1.82 30.06
CA THR A 143 1.62 1.96 30.15
C THR A 143 1.19 3.26 29.49
N GLY A 144 0.31 3.19 28.50
CA GLY A 144 -0.17 4.35 27.79
C GLY A 144 -0.72 4.07 26.40
N LYS A 145 -1.15 5.14 25.73
CA LYS A 145 -1.59 5.09 24.32
C LYS A 145 -0.39 5.00 23.39
N VAL A 146 -0.52 4.17 22.36
CA VAL A 146 0.46 4.08 21.28
C VAL A 146 -0.22 4.17 19.92
N SER A 147 0.51 4.73 18.97
CA SER A 147 0.14 4.79 17.57
C SER A 147 1.18 4.05 16.72
N LYS A 148 0.74 3.34 15.68
CA LYS A 148 1.59 2.83 14.60
C LYS A 148 1.25 3.58 13.33
N THR A 149 2.25 4.02 12.56
CA THR A 149 2.05 4.75 11.30
C THR A 149 2.33 3.87 10.09
N TYR A 150 1.76 4.25 8.95
CA TYR A 150 2.22 3.86 7.63
C TYR A 150 3.52 4.60 7.26
N ASP A 151 4.12 4.19 6.15
CA ASP A 151 5.26 4.84 5.50
C ASP A 151 4.97 6.27 5.05
N ASN A 152 3.72 6.55 4.65
CA ASN A 152 3.25 7.90 4.34
C ASN A 152 3.01 8.79 5.59
N GLY A 153 3.29 8.28 6.79
CA GLY A 153 3.15 9.00 8.05
C GLY A 153 1.74 9.01 8.64
N HIS A 154 0.71 8.55 7.91
CA HIS A 154 -0.64 8.44 8.47
C HIS A 154 -0.70 7.36 9.55
N ILE A 155 -1.53 7.59 10.58
CA ILE A 155 -1.76 6.59 11.63
C ILE A 155 -2.42 5.38 10.97
N ARG A 156 -1.86 4.19 11.21
CA ARG A 156 -2.40 2.89 10.81
C ARG A 156 -3.22 2.26 11.92
N ARG A 157 -2.77 2.42 13.17
CA ARG A 157 -3.41 1.81 14.34
C ARG A 157 -3.18 2.64 15.59
N ILE A 158 -4.21 2.74 16.42
CA ILE A 158 -4.15 3.24 17.80
C ILE A 158 -4.50 2.08 18.73
N SER A 159 -3.73 1.93 19.80
CA SER A 159 -3.97 0.92 20.84
C SER A 159 -3.52 1.45 22.20
N ASN A 160 -3.94 0.79 23.28
CA ASN A 160 -3.40 1.01 24.62
C ASN A 160 -2.44 -0.12 24.96
N ILE A 161 -1.38 0.19 25.69
CA ILE A 161 -0.53 -0.80 26.36
C ILE A 161 -0.74 -0.62 27.87
N ASN A 162 -0.95 -1.71 28.58
CA ASN A 162 -1.06 -1.74 30.04
C ASN A 162 -0.01 -2.72 30.56
N ASP A 163 0.89 -2.24 31.40
CA ASP A 163 2.00 -3.00 31.97
C ASP A 163 2.80 -3.77 30.92
N GLY A 164 3.12 -3.08 29.82
CA GLY A 164 3.87 -3.62 28.69
C GLY A 164 3.09 -4.57 27.78
N MET A 165 1.83 -4.90 28.10
CA MET A 165 0.97 -5.74 27.27
C MET A 165 0.05 -4.90 26.40
N ILE A 166 0.08 -5.13 25.08
CA ILE A 166 -0.81 -4.44 24.15
C ILE A 166 -2.25 -4.94 24.32
N ASN A 167 -3.19 -4.00 24.46
CA ASN A 167 -4.61 -4.30 24.51
C ASN A 167 -5.12 -4.69 23.11
N THR A 168 -5.40 -5.97 22.92
CA THR A 168 -5.93 -6.53 21.67
C THR A 168 -7.45 -6.45 21.55
N ARG A 169 -8.14 -6.11 22.66
CA ARG A 169 -9.61 -6.04 22.76
C ARG A 169 -10.16 -4.67 22.37
N GLN A 170 -9.40 -3.60 22.63
CA GLN A 170 -9.77 -2.23 22.30
C GLN A 170 -8.70 -1.54 21.46
N TRP A 171 -9.04 -1.18 20.23
CA TRP A 171 -8.13 -0.53 19.30
C TRP A 171 -8.91 0.07 18.12
N GLN A 172 -8.24 0.96 17.39
CA GLN A 172 -8.73 1.54 16.16
C GLN A 172 -7.68 1.37 15.07
N SER A 173 -8.09 1.04 13.84
CA SER A 173 -7.25 1.11 12.65
C SER A 173 -7.82 2.12 11.66
N PHE A 174 -6.95 2.58 10.78
CA PHE A 174 -7.25 3.61 9.80
C PHE A 174 -6.66 3.21 8.47
N TYR A 175 -7.34 3.58 7.39
CA TYR A 175 -6.86 3.43 6.03
C TYR A 175 -5.64 4.30 5.76
N ARG A 176 -4.91 4.01 4.68
CA ARG A 176 -3.76 4.81 4.25
C ARG A 176 -4.13 6.25 3.88
N ASN A 177 -5.41 6.52 3.60
CA ASN A 177 -5.98 7.86 3.40
C ASN A 177 -6.32 8.59 4.73
N GLY A 178 -6.07 7.98 5.90
CA GLY A 178 -6.28 8.56 7.22
C GLY A 178 -7.69 8.41 7.79
N LYS A 179 -8.65 7.91 7.01
CA LYS A 179 -10.02 7.65 7.48
C LYS A 179 -10.09 6.39 8.34
N LYS A 180 -11.02 6.37 9.30
CA LYS A 180 -11.21 5.22 10.21
C LYS A 180 -11.60 3.98 9.38
N GLN A 181 -10.90 2.87 9.62
CA GLN A 181 -11.14 1.59 8.95
C GLN A 181 -11.88 0.63 9.88
N THR A 182 -11.35 0.38 11.07
CA THR A 182 -11.96 -0.56 12.03
C THR A 182 -11.87 -0.02 13.44
N GLU A 183 -12.86 -0.32 14.25
CA GLU A 183 -12.89 -0.04 15.67
C GLU A 183 -13.33 -1.30 16.41
N SER A 184 -12.51 -1.74 17.35
CA SER A 184 -12.78 -2.87 18.23
C SER A 184 -13.11 -2.34 19.61
N THR A 185 -14.28 -2.69 20.14
CA THR A 185 -14.74 -2.26 21.46
C THR A 185 -15.26 -3.43 22.29
N PRO A 186 -14.86 -3.54 23.56
CA PRO A 186 -15.51 -4.46 24.50
C PRO A 186 -16.93 -3.99 24.82
N LYS A 187 -17.93 -4.87 24.69
CA LYS A 187 -19.33 -4.60 25.06
C LYS A 187 -19.92 -5.85 25.72
N ASN A 188 -20.34 -5.73 26.98
CA ASN A 188 -20.97 -6.82 27.76
C ASN A 188 -20.17 -8.15 27.73
N GLY A 189 -18.85 -8.08 27.89
CA GLY A 189 -17.97 -9.25 27.85
C GLY A 189 -17.59 -9.74 26.44
N LEU A 190 -18.30 -9.31 25.40
CA LEU A 190 -18.01 -9.58 23.99
C LEU A 190 -17.14 -8.50 23.37
N ILE A 191 -16.64 -8.73 22.16
CA ILE A 191 -15.97 -7.71 21.34
C ILE A 191 -16.87 -7.40 20.15
N VAL A 192 -17.16 -6.11 19.94
CA VAL A 192 -17.82 -5.65 18.71
C VAL A 192 -16.76 -4.98 17.86
N ARG A 193 -16.61 -5.46 16.63
CA ARG A 193 -15.81 -4.79 15.60
C ARG A 193 -16.75 -4.11 14.61
N THR A 194 -16.57 -2.81 14.44
CA THR A 194 -17.21 -2.05 13.37
C THR A 194 -16.14 -1.74 12.33
N THR A 195 -16.41 -2.03 11.07
CA THR A 195 -15.52 -1.74 9.94
C THR A 195 -16.25 -0.81 8.98
N TRP A 196 -15.59 0.24 8.49
CA TRP A 196 -16.16 1.23 7.55
C TRP A 196 -15.49 1.11 6.19
N SER A 197 -16.21 1.47 5.13
CA SER A 197 -15.61 1.63 3.80
C SER A 197 -14.56 2.77 3.78
N PRO A 198 -13.59 2.77 2.84
CA PRO A 198 -12.59 3.83 2.70
C PRO A 198 -13.17 5.23 2.52
N ASP A 199 -14.37 5.35 1.95
CA ASP A 199 -15.06 6.62 1.81
C ASP A 199 -15.89 7.00 3.05
N GLY A 200 -16.18 6.03 3.92
CA GLY A 200 -16.93 6.15 5.17
C GLY A 200 -18.45 6.02 5.03
N LYS A 201 -18.97 5.74 3.83
CA LYS A 201 -20.41 5.69 3.58
C LYS A 201 -21.06 4.39 4.02
N GLU A 202 -20.33 3.27 3.94
CA GLU A 202 -20.80 1.97 4.39
C GLU A 202 -20.06 1.52 5.63
N LYS A 203 -20.69 0.63 6.40
CA LYS A 203 -20.07 -0.07 7.51
C LYS A 203 -20.67 -1.46 7.74
N SER A 204 -19.90 -2.32 8.38
CA SER A 204 -20.33 -3.63 8.86
C SER A 204 -20.02 -3.77 10.35
N GLU A 205 -20.73 -4.67 11.03
CA GLU A 205 -20.54 -4.95 12.45
C GLU A 205 -20.46 -6.46 12.67
N MET A 206 -19.40 -6.89 13.35
CA MET A 206 -19.14 -8.29 13.70
C MET A 206 -18.90 -8.42 15.21
N ILE A 207 -19.65 -9.32 15.83
CA ILE A 207 -19.47 -9.70 17.23
C ILE A 207 -18.50 -10.86 17.29
N TRP A 208 -17.50 -10.74 18.17
CA TRP A 208 -16.52 -11.77 18.47
C TRP A 208 -16.70 -12.29 19.89
N LYS A 209 -16.65 -13.61 20.05
CA LYS A 209 -16.75 -14.32 21.32
C LYS A 209 -15.59 -15.31 21.42
N GLY A 210 -14.84 -15.29 22.52
CA GLY A 210 -13.70 -16.21 22.71
C GLY A 210 -12.56 -16.03 21.70
N GLY A 211 -12.51 -14.92 20.95
CA GLY A 211 -11.52 -14.72 19.89
C GLY A 211 -11.97 -15.21 18.51
N GLU A 212 -13.21 -15.66 18.37
CA GLU A 212 -13.80 -16.15 17.12
C GLU A 212 -14.97 -15.27 16.66
N MET A 213 -15.23 -15.21 15.36
CA MET A 213 -16.41 -14.54 14.79
C MET A 213 -17.68 -15.28 15.23
N TRP A 214 -18.59 -14.57 15.87
CA TRP A 214 -19.76 -15.15 16.52
C TRP A 214 -21.06 -14.78 15.82
N ASP A 215 -21.33 -13.49 15.63
CA ASP A 215 -22.59 -13.05 15.05
C ASP A 215 -22.42 -11.71 14.34
N GLY A 216 -22.97 -11.61 13.14
CA GLY A 216 -23.00 -10.38 12.37
C GLY A 216 -22.34 -10.53 11.01
N LYS A 217 -21.87 -9.41 10.50
CA LYS A 217 -21.39 -9.25 9.14
C LYS A 217 -20.03 -8.58 9.11
N ASP A 218 -19.08 -9.24 8.46
CA ASP A 218 -17.75 -8.70 8.21
C ASP A 218 -17.64 -8.37 6.72
N VAL A 219 -17.33 -7.12 6.40
CA VAL A 219 -17.13 -6.66 5.02
C VAL A 219 -15.71 -6.13 4.92
N SER A 220 -15.01 -6.51 3.86
CA SER A 220 -13.78 -5.84 3.42
C SER A 220 -14.06 -5.04 2.14
N TRP A 221 -13.25 -4.02 1.92
CA TRP A 221 -13.41 -3.10 0.80
C TRP A 221 -12.07 -2.87 0.12
N TYR A 222 -12.11 -2.78 -1.21
CA TYR A 222 -11.03 -2.23 -2.01
C TYR A 222 -10.82 -0.76 -1.70
N ILE A 223 -9.61 -0.24 -2.01
CA ILE A 223 -9.25 1.16 -1.75
C ILE A 223 -10.17 2.16 -2.47
N ASN A 224 -10.79 1.74 -3.58
CA ASN A 224 -11.75 2.53 -4.35
C ASN A 224 -13.15 2.63 -3.70
N GLY A 225 -13.37 1.92 -2.59
CA GLY A 225 -14.63 1.90 -1.86
C GLY A 225 -15.59 0.78 -2.23
N GLN A 226 -15.31 0.01 -3.29
CA GLN A 226 -16.09 -1.18 -3.63
C GLN A 226 -15.87 -2.29 -2.59
N LYS A 227 -16.88 -3.15 -2.43
CA LYS A 227 -16.73 -4.35 -1.58
C LYS A 227 -15.71 -5.29 -2.21
N GLU A 228 -14.95 -5.98 -1.38
CA GLU A 228 -14.01 -7.03 -1.79
C GLU A 228 -14.57 -8.39 -1.34
N ALA A 229 -14.99 -8.47 -0.07
CA ALA A 229 -15.62 -9.67 0.48
C ALA A 229 -16.69 -9.31 1.51
N GLU A 230 -17.67 -10.18 1.67
CA GLU A 230 -18.71 -10.11 2.71
C GLU A 230 -18.90 -11.50 3.30
N HIS A 231 -18.71 -11.62 4.61
CA HIS A 231 -18.94 -12.86 5.37
C HIS A 231 -20.04 -12.67 6.40
N ILE A 232 -20.97 -13.63 6.46
CA ILE A 232 -22.07 -13.64 7.43
C ILE A 232 -21.87 -14.76 8.43
N TYR A 233 -21.94 -14.44 9.71
CA TYR A 233 -21.88 -15.40 10.81
C TYR A 233 -23.11 -15.28 11.70
N LYS A 234 -23.56 -16.42 12.24
CA LYS A 234 -24.63 -16.48 13.22
C LYS A 234 -24.34 -17.55 14.25
N ASN A 235 -24.31 -17.19 15.53
CA ASN A 235 -24.02 -18.09 16.64
C ASN A 235 -22.76 -18.96 16.46
N GLY A 236 -21.67 -18.36 15.98
CA GLY A 236 -20.38 -19.01 15.72
C GLY A 236 -20.34 -19.84 14.45
N LYS A 237 -21.43 -19.88 13.66
CA LYS A 237 -21.48 -20.61 12.39
C LYS A 237 -21.35 -19.65 11.22
N PHE A 238 -20.48 -19.98 10.29
CA PHE A 238 -20.43 -19.36 8.98
C PHE A 238 -21.71 -19.67 8.20
N ILE A 239 -22.31 -18.64 7.60
CA ILE A 239 -23.59 -18.73 6.89
C ILE A 239 -23.38 -18.56 5.39
N SER A 240 -22.62 -17.55 4.97
CA SER A 240 -22.39 -17.26 3.56
C SER A 240 -21.16 -16.37 3.37
N GLU A 241 -20.58 -16.46 2.18
CA GLU A 241 -19.58 -15.53 1.66
C GLU A 241 -20.00 -15.02 0.28
N LYS A 242 -19.55 -13.81 -0.04
CA LYS A 242 -19.61 -13.21 -1.36
C LYS A 242 -18.31 -12.48 -1.60
N PHE A 243 -17.84 -12.52 -2.84
CA PHE A 243 -16.64 -11.80 -3.27
C PHE A 243 -16.99 -10.92 -4.46
N TRP A 244 -16.25 -9.83 -4.62
CA TRP A 244 -16.36 -8.95 -5.77
C TRP A 244 -14.99 -8.66 -6.33
N ASP A 245 -14.91 -8.33 -7.62
CA ASP A 245 -13.71 -7.75 -8.21
C ASP A 245 -13.60 -6.24 -7.90
N GLU A 246 -12.49 -5.62 -8.33
CA GLU A 246 -12.25 -4.18 -8.11
C GLU A 246 -13.28 -3.28 -8.81
N ASP A 247 -13.96 -3.79 -9.85
CA ASP A 247 -15.00 -3.07 -10.60
C ASP A 247 -16.38 -3.18 -9.92
N GLY A 248 -16.52 -4.06 -8.93
CA GLY A 248 -17.73 -4.30 -8.17
C GLY A 248 -18.63 -5.40 -8.74
N ASN A 249 -18.12 -6.23 -9.64
CA ASN A 249 -18.83 -7.40 -10.14
C ASN A 249 -18.72 -8.54 -9.11
N GLU A 250 -19.85 -9.15 -8.75
CA GLU A 250 -19.86 -10.31 -7.84
C GLU A 250 -19.19 -11.50 -8.53
N LEU A 251 -18.19 -12.09 -7.87
CA LEU A 251 -17.49 -13.28 -8.33
C LEU A 251 -18.30 -14.51 -7.90
N GLU A 252 -18.76 -15.30 -8.87
CA GLU A 252 -19.31 -16.62 -8.60
C GLU A 252 -18.17 -17.61 -8.38
N LEU A 253 -18.16 -18.27 -7.22
CA LEU A 253 -17.21 -19.30 -6.82
C LEU A 253 -17.82 -20.70 -6.93
#